data_AF-A0A2V6QT00-F1
#
_entry.id   AF-A0A2V6QT00-F1
#
_cell.length_a   1.000
_cell.length_b   1.000
_cell.length_c   1.000
_cell.angle_alpha   90.00
_cell.angle_beta   90.00
_cell.angle_gamma   90.00
#
_symmetry.space_group_name_H-M   'P 1'
#
loop_
_entity.id
_entity.type
_entity.pdbx_description
1 polymer ?
#
loop_
_entity_poly.entity_id
_entity_poly.type
_entity_poly.pdbx_seq_one_letter_code
_entity_poly.pdbx_strand_id
1 'polypeptide(L)'
;MPSVDALYKEYKARGLEVRLIDFRESPDVVRKAVAERGYTAPVLLDESGDTTGRMYGVWGPPTVYLLDRQGRLVGRAAGPRAWESPAARALIEALLSAPR
;
A
#
# COMPACT_ATOMS: atom_id res chain seq x y z
N MET A 1 -3.98 -6.36 -2.48
CA MET A 1 -5.17 -5.95 -1.70
C MET A 1 -6.12 -5.19 -2.63
N PRO A 2 -7.25 -5.79 -3.09
CA PRO A 2 -8.14 -5.14 -4.08
C PRO A 2 -8.64 -3.75 -3.69
N SER A 3 -9.05 -3.56 -2.44
CA SER A 3 -9.55 -2.27 -1.94
C SER A 3 -8.52 -1.14 -1.97
N VAL A 4 -7.24 -1.45 -1.76
CA VAL A 4 -6.15 -0.45 -1.86
C VAL A 4 -5.84 -0.11 -3.31
N ASP A 5 -5.90 -1.09 -4.22
CA ASP A 5 -5.71 -0.86 -5.65
C ASP A 5 -6.86 -0.02 -6.24
N ALA A 6 -8.09 -0.22 -5.77
CA ALA A 6 -9.24 0.63 -6.12
C ALA A 6 -9.02 2.09 -5.71
N LEU A 7 -8.59 2.35 -4.47
CA LEU A 7 -8.21 3.70 -4.03
C LEU A 7 -7.09 4.29 -4.89
N TYR A 8 -6.08 3.49 -5.22
CA TYR A 8 -4.98 3.95 -6.08
C TYR A 8 -5.51 4.41 -7.44
N LYS A 9 -6.32 3.59 -8.12
CA LYS A 9 -6.92 3.94 -9.42
C LYS A 9 -7.69 5.26 -9.36
N GLU A 10 -8.46 5.47 -8.29
CA GLU A 10 -9.30 6.64 -8.12
C GLU A 10 -8.50 7.91 -7.80
N TYR A 11 -7.54 7.84 -6.89
CA TYR A 11 -6.86 9.02 -6.34
C TYR A 11 -5.47 9.27 -6.94
N LYS A 12 -4.96 8.40 -7.84
CA LYS A 12 -3.64 8.57 -8.49
C LYS A 12 -3.49 9.93 -9.17
N ALA A 13 -4.50 10.36 -9.93
CA ALA A 13 -4.49 11.65 -10.61
C ALA A 13 -4.46 12.86 -9.65
N ARG A 14 -4.87 12.65 -8.39
CA ARG A 14 -4.85 13.66 -7.31
C ARG A 14 -3.54 13.62 -6.51
N GLY A 15 -2.63 12.70 -6.85
CA GLY A 15 -1.30 12.57 -6.25
C GLY A 15 -1.18 11.49 -5.17
N LEU A 16 -2.13 10.55 -5.08
CA LEU A 16 -1.94 9.35 -4.26
C LEU A 16 -0.98 8.39 -4.96
N GLU A 17 0.09 8.02 -4.27
CA GLU A 17 0.98 6.95 -4.71
C GLU A 17 0.83 5.73 -3.79
N VAL A 18 0.75 4.55 -4.40
CA VAL A 18 0.71 3.27 -3.68
C VAL A 18 1.86 2.40 -4.17
N ARG A 19 2.54 1.74 -3.23
CA ARG A 19 3.48 0.64 -3.51
C ARG A 19 3.00 -0.56 -2.72
N LEU A 20 2.67 -1.64 -3.44
CA LEU A 20 2.39 -2.92 -2.81
C LEU A 20 3.74 -3.62 -2.61
N ILE A 21 4.01 -4.09 -1.41
CA ILE A 21 5.24 -4.83 -1.12
C ILE A 21 4.86 -6.28 -0.88
N ASP A 22 5.45 -7.17 -1.67
CA ASP A 22 5.42 -8.60 -1.43
C ASP A 22 6.79 -9.04 -0.92
N PHE A 23 6.84 -9.97 0.02
CA PHE A 23 8.07 -10.33 0.71
C PHE A 23 8.16 -11.83 0.98
N ARG A 24 9.38 -12.37 0.90
CA ARG A 24 9.67 -13.81 1.04
C ARG A 24 8.93 -14.69 0.03
N GLU A 25 8.73 -14.17 -1.17
CA GLU A 25 8.08 -14.87 -2.28
C GLU A 25 8.93 -14.70 -3.56
N SER A 26 8.82 -15.68 -4.45
CA SER A 26 9.53 -15.65 -5.73
C SER A 26 8.91 -14.65 -6.72
N PRO A 27 9.72 -13.99 -7.56
CA PRO A 27 9.21 -13.05 -8.57
C PRO A 27 8.16 -13.65 -9.52
N ASP A 28 8.26 -14.94 -9.86
CA ASP A 28 7.32 -15.61 -10.76
C ASP A 28 5.94 -15.80 -10.13
N VAL A 29 5.89 -16.20 -8.85
CA VAL A 29 4.63 -16.32 -8.10
C VAL A 29 3.96 -14.96 -7.97
N VAL A 30 4.72 -13.91 -7.64
CA VAL A 30 4.17 -12.56 -7.54
C VAL A 30 3.68 -12.04 -8.88
N ARG A 31 4.45 -12.22 -9.97
CA ARG A 31 4.03 -11.83 -11.34
C ARG A 31 2.71 -12.48 -11.73
N LYS A 32 2.57 -13.79 -11.48
CA LYS A 32 1.34 -14.53 -11.74
C LYS A 32 0.17 -13.94 -10.93
N ALA A 33 0.37 -13.74 -9.62
CA ALA A 33 -0.67 -13.19 -8.75
C ALA A 33 -1.09 -11.76 -9.13
N VAL A 34 -0.15 -10.92 -9.56
CA VAL A 34 -0.43 -9.56 -10.06
C VAL A 34 -1.29 -9.60 -11.32
N ALA A 35 -0.94 -10.47 -12.27
CA ALA A 35 -1.69 -10.64 -13.51
C ALA A 35 -3.11 -11.18 -13.25
N GLU A 36 -3.25 -12.22 -12.43
CA GLU A 36 -4.54 -12.84 -12.09
C GLU A 36 -5.47 -11.88 -11.35
N ARG A 37 -4.92 -11.02 -10.48
CA ARG A 37 -5.70 -10.10 -9.64
C ARG A 37 -5.89 -8.72 -10.28
N GLY A 38 -5.25 -8.45 -11.41
CA GLY A 38 -5.36 -7.18 -12.14
C GLY A 38 -4.90 -5.95 -11.35
N TYR A 39 -3.85 -6.08 -10.53
CA TYR A 39 -3.31 -4.95 -9.79
C TYR A 39 -2.65 -3.94 -10.73
N THR A 40 -2.93 -2.66 -10.49
CA THR A 40 -2.39 -1.53 -11.25
C THR A 40 -1.39 -0.72 -10.45
N ALA A 41 -1.47 -0.78 -9.12
CA ALA A 41 -0.44 -0.25 -8.25
C ALA A 41 0.89 -1.00 -8.47
N PRO A 42 2.03 -0.30 -8.56
CA PRO A 42 3.33 -0.96 -8.64
C PRO A 42 3.56 -1.91 -7.47
N VAL A 43 4.04 -3.12 -7.79
CA VAL A 43 4.42 -4.13 -6.80
C VAL A 43 5.94 -4.19 -6.72
N LEU A 44 6.48 -4.04 -5.51
CA LEU A 44 7.89 -4.19 -5.21
C LEU A 44 8.11 -5.52 -4.48
N LEU A 45 9.30 -6.07 -4.64
CA LEU A 45 9.70 -7.35 -4.08
C LEU A 45 10.76 -7.16 -3.01
N ASP A 46 10.56 -7.81 -1.88
CA ASP A 46 11.57 -8.04 -0.85
C ASP A 46 11.73 -9.55 -0.65
N GLU A 47 12.44 -10.20 -1.58
CA GLU A 47 12.62 -11.66 -1.60
C GLU A 47 13.25 -12.18 -0.30
N SER A 48 14.13 -11.39 0.33
CA SER A 48 14.74 -11.73 1.63
C SER A 48 13.76 -11.63 2.80
N GLY A 49 12.83 -10.67 2.74
CA GLY A 49 12.01 -10.24 3.85
C GLY A 49 12.72 -9.36 4.89
N ASP A 50 14.01 -9.08 4.74
CA ASP A 50 14.77 -8.32 5.73
C ASP A 50 14.36 -6.83 5.74
N THR A 51 14.02 -6.26 4.59
CA THR A 51 13.53 -4.87 4.54
C THR A 51 12.18 -4.78 5.24
N THR A 52 11.25 -5.64 4.86
CA THR A 52 9.87 -5.65 5.36
C THR A 52 9.83 -6.01 6.84
N GLY A 53 10.52 -7.08 7.22
CA GLY A 53 10.55 -7.59 8.59
C GLY A 53 11.44 -6.77 9.52
N ARG A 54 12.75 -6.64 9.23
CA ARG A 54 13.71 -6.02 10.16
C ARG A 54 13.66 -4.51 10.13
N MET A 55 13.64 -3.89 8.95
CA MET A 55 13.72 -2.42 8.84
C MET A 55 12.37 -1.77 9.09
N TYR A 56 11.29 -2.35 8.55
CA TYR A 56 9.94 -1.78 8.68
C TYR A 56 9.12 -2.37 9.83
N GLY A 57 9.57 -3.46 10.47
CA GLY A 57 8.87 -4.06 11.62
C GLY A 57 7.54 -4.69 11.23
N VAL A 58 7.40 -5.21 10.02
CA VAL A 58 6.20 -5.93 9.58
C VAL A 58 6.26 -7.36 10.08
N TRP A 59 5.38 -7.68 11.02
CA TRP A 59 5.25 -9.03 11.58
C TRP A 59 4.33 -9.94 10.76
N GLY A 60 3.39 -9.35 10.01
CA GLY A 60 2.47 -10.12 9.19
C GLY A 60 1.67 -9.24 8.22
N PRO A 61 1.25 -9.80 7.06
CA PRO A 61 0.41 -9.09 6.12
C PRO A 61 -1.08 -9.16 6.50
N PRO A 62 -1.90 -8.18 6.05
CA PRO A 62 -1.45 -6.92 5.48
C PRO A 62 -0.97 -5.97 6.59
N THR A 63 0.07 -5.19 6.30
CA THR A 63 0.44 -4.00 7.08
C THR A 63 0.55 -2.82 6.12
N VAL A 64 -0.07 -1.69 6.47
CA VAL A 64 -0.06 -0.46 5.66
C VAL A 64 0.63 0.65 6.43
N TYR A 65 1.51 1.38 5.74
CA TYR A 65 2.11 2.61 6.22
C TYR A 65 1.56 3.76 5.38
N LEU A 66 1.13 4.84 6.03
CA LEU A 66 0.65 6.05 5.39
C LEU A 66 1.68 7.15 5.59
N LEU A 67 2.14 7.69 4.47
CA LEU A 67 3.07 8.81 4.41
C LEU A 67 2.31 10.05 3.94
N ASP A 68 2.61 11.22 4.52
CA ASP A 68 2.11 12.49 4.00
C ASP A 68 2.91 12.97 2.77
N ARG A 69 2.55 14.15 2.26
CA ARG A 69 3.18 14.73 1.06
C ARG A 69 4.65 15.11 1.26
N GLN A 70 5.12 15.19 2.50
CA GLN A 70 6.51 15.45 2.86
C GLN A 70 7.29 14.16 3.13
N GLY A 71 6.64 12.99 2.96
CA GLY A 71 7.25 11.68 3.21
C GLY A 71 7.33 11.31 4.69
N ARG A 72 6.59 11.99 5.57
CA ARG A 72 6.56 11.68 7.01
C ARG A 72 5.53 10.60 7.28
N LEU A 73 5.85 9.68 8.19
CA LEU A 73 4.92 8.65 8.64
C LEU A 73 3.80 9.27 9.48
N VAL A 74 2.57 9.21 8.96
CA VAL A 74 1.37 9.74 9.62
C VAL A 74 0.41 8.64 10.08
N GLY A 75 0.64 7.38 9.67
CA GLY A 75 -0.17 6.27 10.15
C GLY A 75 0.43 4.91 9.85
N ARG A 76 0.09 3.93 10.68
CA ARG A 76 0.38 2.51 10.48
C ARG A 76 -0.85 1.69 10.84
N ALA A 77 -1.21 0.74 10.00
CA ALA A 77 -2.31 -0.19 10.25
C ALA A 77 -1.84 -1.63 10.04
N ALA A 78 -1.89 -2.45 11.09
CA ALA A 78 -1.68 -3.89 11.01
C ALA A 78 -3.04 -4.60 10.88
N GLY A 79 -3.11 -5.59 10.00
CA GLY A 79 -4.30 -6.39 9.74
C GLY A 79 -5.25 -5.78 8.70
N PRO A 80 -6.28 -6.54 8.28
CA PRO A 80 -7.22 -6.11 7.25
C PRO A 80 -8.00 -4.84 7.63
N ARG A 81 -8.25 -3.98 6.65
CA ARG A 81 -9.08 -2.78 6.78
C ARG A 81 -9.95 -2.58 5.54
N ALA A 82 -11.13 -2.02 5.74
CA ALA A 82 -12.03 -1.60 4.67
C ALA A 82 -11.55 -0.25 4.10
N TRP A 83 -10.52 -0.29 3.25
CA TRP A 83 -9.93 0.91 2.65
C TRP A 83 -10.88 1.68 1.73
N GLU A 84 -11.93 1.04 1.22
CA GLU A 84 -12.97 1.70 0.43
C GLU A 84 -14.08 2.32 1.30
N SER A 85 -14.00 2.17 2.63
CA SER A 85 -15.00 2.76 3.54
C SER A 85 -15.00 4.30 3.46
N PRO A 86 -16.13 4.96 3.76
CA PRO A 86 -16.20 6.41 3.80
C PRO A 86 -15.15 7.06 4.71
N ALA A 87 -14.86 6.44 5.86
CA ALA A 87 -13.85 6.94 6.80
C ALA A 87 -12.42 6.87 6.22
N ALA A 88 -12.08 5.77 5.53
CA ALA A 88 -10.78 5.63 4.89
C ALA A 88 -10.62 6.62 3.71
N ARG A 89 -11.69 6.82 2.93
CA ARG A 89 -11.71 7.81 1.84
C ARG A 89 -11.53 9.23 2.37
N ALA A 90 -12.25 9.61 3.42
CA ALA A 90 -12.12 10.91 4.07
C ALA A 90 -10.67 11.15 4.58
N LEU A 91 -10.03 10.13 5.15
CA LEU A 91 -8.62 10.22 5.56
C LEU A 91 -7.69 10.49 4.37
N ILE A 92 -7.83 9.75 3.28
CA ILE A 92 -6.99 9.94 2.08
C ILE A 92 -7.22 11.33 1.47
N GLU A 93 -8.47 11.79 1.40
CA GLU A 93 -8.80 13.11 0.86
C GLU A 93 -8.24 14.25 1.72
N ALA A 94 -8.29 14.11 3.04
CA ALA A 94 -7.67 15.06 3.96
C ALA A 94 -6.15 15.14 3.74
N LEU A 95 -5.47 14.00 3.60
CA LEU A 95 -4.03 13.95 3.34
C LEU A 95 -3.66 14.53 1.98
N LEU A 96 -4.49 14.32 0.95
CA LEU A 96 -4.26 14.88 -0.39
C LEU A 96 -4.46 16.39 -0.45
N SER A 97 -5.37 16.93 0.38
CA SER A 97 -5.70 18.35 0.44
C SER A 97 -4.80 19.13 1.39
N ALA A 98 -4.00 18.43 2.22
CA ALA A 98 -3.04 19.06 3.11
C ALA A 98 -1.97 19.83 2.30
N PRO A 99 -1.53 21.00 2.80
CA PRO A 99 -0.43 21.75 2.19
C PRO A 99 0.84 20.91 2.06
N ARG A 100 1.65 21.24 1.06
CA ARG A 100 3.00 20.69 0.90
C ARG A 100 3.98 21.30 1.91
#